data_AF-A0A8T6IUY2-F1
#
_entry.id   AF-A0A8T6IUY2-F1
#
_cell.length_a   1.000
_cell.length_b   1.000
_cell.length_c   1.000
_cell.angle_alpha   90.00
_cell.angle_beta   90.00
_cell.angle_gamma   90.00
#
_symmetry.space_group_name_H-M   'P 1'
#
loop_
_entity.id
_entity.type
_entity.pdbx_description
1 polymer ?
#
loop_
_entity_poly.entity_id
_entity_poly.type
_entity_poly.pdbx_seq_one_letter_code
_entity_poly.pdbx_strand_id
1 'polypeptide(L)'
;MRVRQLTWTEIDRLVDGLASRLPPGSRCWGVPRGGSVVAAMLRSKHGVIITADSSEATIAVDDLIDSGRTARMVKEKYNLNLEPLLVKDNSDWIVFPWEGTELAEDAENTVTRMLQQIGEDPNRPELEDTPRQVVQCWDDLFSGYRYAADDVADLLSSAAAAPAGVETESREGMFVISG
;
A
#
# COMPACT_ATOMS: atom_id res chain seq x y z
N MET A 1 -12.42 1.76 5.02
CA MET A 1 -11.21 1.11 5.58
C MET A 1 -10.73 1.97 6.75
N ARG A 2 -10.55 1.42 7.95
CA ARG A 2 -9.98 2.20 9.07
C ARG A 2 -8.46 2.02 9.05
N VAL A 3 -7.73 3.06 9.41
CA VAL A 3 -6.27 3.00 9.58
C VAL A 3 -5.97 2.80 11.06
N ARG A 4 -5.16 1.79 11.40
CA ARG A 4 -4.65 1.54 12.75
C ARG A 4 -3.15 1.80 12.78
N GLN A 5 -2.77 2.86 13.46
CA GLN A 5 -1.38 3.19 13.76
C GLN A 5 -0.92 2.38 14.98
N LEU A 6 0.11 1.55 14.82
CA LEU A 6 0.72 0.84 15.94
C LEU A 6 1.70 1.75 16.68
N THR A 7 1.73 1.65 18.00
CA THR A 7 2.72 2.35 18.84
C THR A 7 3.95 1.47 19.09
N TRP A 8 5.11 2.08 19.35
CA TRP A 8 6.32 1.35 19.75
C TRP A 8 6.08 0.43 20.97
N THR A 9 5.26 0.87 21.94
CA THR A 9 4.87 0.05 23.09
C THR A 9 4.09 -1.21 22.70
N GLU A 10 3.22 -1.12 21.68
CA GLU A 10 2.55 -2.32 21.14
C GLU A 10 3.54 -3.22 20.41
N ILE A 11 4.45 -2.65 19.62
CA ILE A 11 5.52 -3.41 18.95
C ILE A 11 6.36 -4.17 19.97
N ASP A 12 6.80 -3.53 21.06
CA ASP A 12 7.62 -4.19 22.08
C ASP A 12 6.92 -5.43 22.67
N ARG A 13 5.60 -5.32 22.95
CA ARG A 13 4.81 -6.45 23.45
C ARG A 13 4.66 -7.56 22.41
N LEU A 14 4.48 -7.19 21.14
CA LEU A 14 4.42 -8.18 20.05
C LEU A 14 5.78 -8.88 19.87
N VAL A 15 6.89 -8.15 20.00
CA VAL A 15 8.24 -8.71 19.92
C VAL A 15 8.51 -9.64 21.09
N ASP A 16 8.07 -9.29 22.31
CA ASP A 16 8.14 -10.20 23.47
C ASP A 16 7.32 -11.47 23.25
N GLY A 17 6.10 -11.33 22.73
CA GLY A 17 5.26 -12.46 22.34
C GLY A 17 5.94 -13.35 21.31
N LEU A 18 6.52 -12.75 20.26
CA LEU A 18 7.28 -13.44 19.22
C LEU A 18 8.53 -14.13 19.79
N ALA A 19 9.31 -13.48 20.64
CA ALA A 19 10.49 -14.09 21.24
C ALA A 19 10.12 -15.31 22.10
N SER A 20 9.00 -15.26 22.84
CA SER A 20 8.55 -16.35 23.72
C SER A 20 8.14 -17.64 22.98
N ARG A 21 7.73 -17.52 21.72
CA ARG A 21 7.30 -18.63 20.85
C ARG A 21 8.41 -19.17 19.95
N LEU A 22 9.56 -18.48 19.88
CA LEU A 22 10.71 -18.94 19.10
C LEU A 22 11.49 -20.00 19.89
N PRO A 23 11.90 -21.11 19.24
CA PRO A 23 12.80 -22.09 19.87
C PRO A 23 14.11 -21.44 20.32
N PRO A 24 14.65 -21.80 21.50
CA PRO A 24 15.98 -21.35 21.92
C PRO A 24 17.06 -21.69 20.89
N GLY A 25 17.92 -20.73 20.57
CA GLY A 25 18.97 -20.89 19.55
C GLY A 25 18.48 -20.71 18.11
N SER A 26 17.26 -20.21 17.90
CA SER A 26 16.74 -19.87 16.57
C SER A 26 17.66 -18.88 15.87
N ARG A 27 18.00 -19.21 14.62
CA ARG A 27 18.71 -18.32 13.69
C ARG A 27 17.68 -17.62 12.82
N CYS A 28 17.39 -16.37 13.14
CA CYS A 28 16.34 -15.58 12.53
C CYS A 28 16.90 -14.75 11.38
N TRP A 29 16.29 -14.91 10.21
CA TRP A 29 16.47 -14.01 9.08
C TRP A 29 15.23 -13.12 8.92
N GLY A 30 15.43 -11.81 8.93
CA GLY A 30 14.36 -10.84 8.71
C GLY A 30 14.09 -10.68 7.22
N VAL A 31 12.87 -10.98 6.78
CA VAL A 31 12.47 -10.77 5.38
C VAL A 31 12.52 -9.26 5.09
N PRO A 32 13.30 -8.78 4.10
CA PRO A 32 13.32 -7.35 3.81
C PRO A 32 11.98 -6.88 3.21
N ARG A 33 11.47 -5.70 3.57
CA ARG A 33 12.10 -4.66 4.42
C ARG A 33 11.64 -4.71 5.88
N GLY A 34 10.34 -4.85 6.14
CA GLY A 34 9.74 -4.79 7.47
C GLY A 34 10.31 -5.82 8.46
N GLY A 35 10.43 -7.08 8.03
CA GLY A 35 11.06 -8.14 8.81
C GLY A 35 12.50 -7.87 9.25
N SER A 36 13.24 -6.98 8.58
CA SER A 36 14.58 -6.56 9.06
C SER A 36 14.52 -5.78 10.37
N VAL A 37 13.50 -4.95 10.57
CA VAL A 37 13.26 -4.23 11.83
C VAL A 37 12.91 -5.22 12.93
N VAL A 38 12.01 -6.17 12.63
CA VAL A 38 11.62 -7.25 13.57
C VAL A 38 12.83 -8.07 14.01
N ALA A 39 13.68 -8.48 13.06
CA ALA A 39 14.91 -9.21 13.36
C ALA A 39 15.87 -8.39 14.26
N ALA A 40 16.06 -7.10 13.97
CA ALA A 40 16.89 -6.24 14.81
C ALA A 40 16.35 -6.12 16.25
N MET A 41 15.04 -6.00 16.43
CA MET A 41 14.41 -5.93 17.75
C MET A 41 14.54 -7.24 18.54
N LEU A 42 14.40 -8.39 17.86
CA LEU A 42 14.58 -9.71 18.46
C LEU A 42 16.00 -9.95 18.97
N ARG A 43 17.02 -9.27 18.41
CA ARG A 43 18.42 -9.38 18.88
C ARG A 43 18.59 -9.07 20.36
N SER A 44 17.73 -8.21 20.90
CA SER A 44 17.74 -7.83 22.32
C SER A 44 17.13 -8.90 23.25
N LYS A 45 16.51 -9.95 22.70
CA LYS A 45 15.80 -10.99 23.44
C LYS A 45 16.66 -12.25 23.57
N HIS A 46 16.54 -12.92 24.73
CA HIS A 46 17.45 -14.02 25.09
C HIS A 46 17.26 -15.23 24.16
N GLY A 47 18.35 -15.71 23.55
CA GLY A 47 18.36 -16.97 22.80
C GLY A 47 18.06 -16.86 21.30
N VAL A 48 18.00 -15.66 20.72
CA VAL A 48 17.85 -15.44 19.29
C VAL A 48 19.16 -15.00 18.65
N ILE A 49 19.53 -15.63 17.53
CA ILE A 49 20.71 -15.29 16.72
C ILE A 49 20.19 -14.68 15.41
N ILE A 50 20.66 -13.48 15.05
CA ILE A 50 20.26 -12.84 13.79
C ILE A 50 21.24 -13.21 12.69
N THR A 51 20.71 -13.67 11.56
CA THR A 51 21.49 -14.01 10.37
C THR A 51 21.23 -13.01 9.25
N ALA A 52 22.29 -12.63 8.53
CA ALA A 52 22.18 -11.75 7.38
C ALA A 52 21.65 -12.50 6.14
N ASP A 53 21.90 -13.81 6.05
CA ASP A 53 21.52 -14.67 4.93
C ASP A 53 20.43 -15.67 5.34
N SER A 54 19.46 -15.87 4.45
CA SER A 54 18.41 -16.88 4.57
C SER A 54 18.94 -18.32 4.65
N SER A 55 20.08 -18.63 4.03
CA SER A 55 20.67 -19.98 3.97
C SER A 55 21.22 -20.46 5.30
N GLU A 56 21.56 -19.54 6.21
CA GLU A 56 22.02 -19.84 7.56
C GLU A 56 20.87 -19.89 8.57
N ALA A 57 19.69 -19.42 8.19
CA ALA A 57 18.56 -19.28 9.08
C ALA A 57 17.88 -20.63 9.37
N THR A 58 17.28 -20.72 10.55
CA THR A 58 16.31 -21.78 10.88
C THR A 58 14.88 -21.29 10.74
N ILE A 59 14.69 -19.96 10.74
CA ILE A 59 13.37 -19.34 10.70
C ILE A 59 13.45 -17.97 10.03
N ALA A 60 12.40 -17.62 9.31
CA ALA A 60 12.22 -16.28 8.78
C ALA A 60 11.27 -15.50 9.69
N VAL A 61 11.48 -14.19 9.82
CA VAL A 61 10.56 -13.30 10.54
C VAL A 61 10.13 -12.15 9.64
N ASP A 62 8.89 -11.70 9.83
CA ASP A 62 8.32 -10.55 9.13
C ASP A 62 7.48 -9.72 10.08
N ASP A 63 7.12 -8.51 9.67
CA ASP A 63 6.22 -7.65 10.45
C ASP A 63 4.75 -8.07 10.34
N LEU A 64 4.29 -8.43 9.14
CA LEU A 64 2.88 -8.68 8.88
C LEU A 64 2.65 -9.86 7.93
N ILE A 65 1.75 -10.77 8.32
CA ILE A 65 1.03 -11.59 7.36
C ILE A 65 -0.32 -10.94 7.05
N ASP A 66 -0.46 -10.46 5.81
CA ASP A 66 -1.72 -10.01 5.22
C ASP A 66 -2.32 -11.14 4.36
N SER A 67 -2.03 -11.20 3.06
CA SER A 67 -2.51 -12.28 2.18
C SER A 67 -1.76 -13.62 2.27
N GLY A 68 -0.71 -13.71 3.09
CA GLY A 68 0.15 -14.91 3.19
C GLY A 68 1.05 -15.19 1.97
N ARG A 69 1.11 -14.27 0.99
CA ARG A 69 2.00 -14.39 -0.17
C ARG A 69 3.47 -14.50 0.21
N THR A 70 3.93 -13.66 1.15
CA THR A 70 5.32 -13.69 1.63
C THR A 70 5.66 -15.03 2.29
N ALA A 71 4.78 -15.54 3.16
CA ALA A 71 4.99 -16.83 3.82
C ALA A 71 5.15 -17.99 2.82
N ARG A 72 4.31 -18.03 1.77
CA ARG A 72 4.44 -19.02 0.69
C ARG A 72 5.76 -18.90 -0.07
N MET A 73 6.11 -17.69 -0.50
CA MET A 73 7.38 -17.43 -1.18
C MET A 73 8.57 -17.86 -0.32
N VAL A 74 8.54 -17.54 0.98
CA VAL A 74 9.60 -17.90 1.92
C VAL A 74 9.74 -19.42 2.03
N LYS A 75 8.61 -20.13 2.12
CA LYS A 75 8.61 -21.59 2.20
C LYS A 75 9.11 -22.23 0.92
N GLU A 76 8.65 -21.77 -0.24
CA GLU A 76 9.00 -22.34 -1.54
C GLU A 76 10.47 -22.06 -1.91
N LYS A 77 10.96 -20.84 -1.66
CA LYS A 77 12.28 -20.40 -2.10
C LYS A 77 13.39 -20.75 -1.12
N TYR A 78 13.12 -20.64 0.19
CA TYR A 78 14.14 -20.79 1.23
C TYR A 78 13.91 -22.00 2.15
N ASN A 79 12.77 -22.69 2.00
CA ASN A 79 12.35 -23.79 2.89
C ASN A 79 12.28 -23.39 4.38
N LEU A 80 12.03 -22.11 4.66
CA LEU A 80 11.86 -21.59 6.01
C LEU A 80 10.37 -21.45 6.33
N ASN A 81 10.03 -21.55 7.62
CA ASN A 81 8.73 -21.10 8.10
C ASN A 81 8.83 -19.59 8.42
N LEU A 82 7.76 -18.85 8.11
CA LEU A 82 7.67 -17.43 8.40
C LEU A 82 6.93 -17.20 9.72
N GLU A 83 7.59 -16.54 10.66
CA GLU A 83 7.01 -16.14 11.93
C GLU A 83 6.76 -14.64 11.97
N PRO A 84 5.52 -14.19 11.76
CA PRO A 84 5.24 -12.77 11.73
C PRO A 84 5.13 -12.18 13.14
N LEU A 85 5.33 -10.88 13.23
CA LEU A 85 5.00 -10.08 14.40
C LEU A 85 3.48 -9.94 14.56
N LEU A 86 2.76 -9.77 13.46
CA LEU A 86 1.29 -9.67 13.44
C LEU A 86 0.69 -10.51 12.30
N VAL A 87 -0.45 -11.15 12.58
CA VAL A 87 -1.32 -11.75 11.55
C VAL A 87 -2.57 -10.89 11.47
N LYS A 88 -2.89 -10.41 10.27
CA LYS A 88 -4.04 -9.53 10.05
C LYS A 88 -5.34 -10.33 10.13
N ASP A 89 -6.25 -9.89 10.99
CA ASP A 89 -7.54 -10.55 11.25
C ASP A 89 -8.75 -9.81 10.65
N ASN A 90 -8.56 -8.55 10.24
CA ASN A 90 -9.62 -7.67 9.75
C ASN A 90 -9.18 -6.83 8.54
N SER A 91 -10.07 -5.99 8.03
CA SER A 91 -9.81 -5.13 6.86
C SER A 91 -9.15 -3.79 7.19
N ASP A 92 -8.72 -3.56 8.43
CA ASP A 92 -8.05 -2.33 8.82
C ASP A 92 -6.65 -2.26 8.18
N TRP A 93 -6.24 -1.07 7.78
CA TRP A 93 -4.90 -0.79 7.28
C TRP A 93 -3.97 -0.58 8.47
N ILE A 94 -3.05 -1.52 8.69
CA ILE A 94 -2.05 -1.42 9.75
C ILE A 94 -0.89 -0.56 9.26
N VAL A 95 -0.50 0.42 10.07
CA VAL A 95 0.70 1.23 9.82
C VAL A 95 1.66 1.01 10.97
N PHE A 96 2.87 0.56 10.65
CA PHE A 96 3.93 0.35 11.62
C PHE A 96 4.67 1.67 11.94
N PRO A 97 5.26 1.80 13.14
CA PRO A 97 5.98 3.02 13.51
C PRO A 97 7.12 3.41 12.55
N TRP A 98 7.68 2.45 11.81
CA TRP A 98 8.76 2.65 10.85
C TRP A 98 8.30 2.99 9.43
N GLU A 99 7.00 2.97 9.15
CA GLU A 99 6.45 3.27 7.81
C GLU A 99 6.15 4.77 7.63
N GLY A 100 6.25 5.57 8.68
CA GLY A 100 5.91 7.00 8.65
C GLY A 100 4.40 7.24 8.74
N THR A 101 4.03 8.45 9.15
CA THR A 101 2.64 8.82 9.45
C THR A 101 1.87 9.44 8.28
N GLU A 102 2.53 9.70 7.14
CA GLU A 102 1.96 10.48 6.04
C GLU A 102 1.77 9.63 4.78
N LEU A 103 0.59 9.01 4.67
CA LEU A 103 0.20 8.21 3.50
C LEU A 103 0.27 9.00 2.18
N ALA A 104 0.04 10.32 2.22
CA ALA A 104 0.11 11.20 1.05
C ALA A 104 1.57 11.44 0.60
N GLU A 105 2.48 11.72 1.55
CA GLU A 105 3.91 11.82 1.25
C GLU A 105 4.47 10.50 0.71
N ASP A 106 3.99 9.35 1.21
CA ASP A 106 4.38 8.04 0.68
C ASP A 106 3.93 7.84 -0.79
N ALA A 107 2.75 8.35 -1.15
CA ALA A 107 2.24 8.27 -2.52
C ALA A 107 3.06 9.12 -3.50
N GLU A 108 3.35 10.39 -3.17
CA GLU A 108 4.19 11.26 -4.00
C GLU A 108 5.63 10.72 -4.10
N ASN A 109 6.20 10.25 -2.99
CA ASN A 109 7.50 9.60 -2.98
C ASN A 109 7.51 8.34 -3.88
N THR A 110 6.44 7.56 -3.86
CA THR A 110 6.28 6.40 -4.74
C THR A 110 6.30 6.80 -6.21
N VAL A 111 5.56 7.85 -6.61
CA VAL A 111 5.60 8.37 -7.99
C VAL A 111 7.01 8.86 -8.35
N THR A 112 7.69 9.53 -7.43
CA THR A 112 9.08 9.96 -7.60
C THR A 112 10.02 8.77 -7.87
N ARG A 113 9.84 7.66 -7.14
CA ARG A 113 10.60 6.42 -7.39
C ARG A 113 10.29 5.79 -8.74
N MET A 114 9.03 5.86 -9.20
CA MET A 114 8.65 5.39 -10.53
C MET A 114 9.37 6.20 -11.63
N LEU A 115 9.43 7.53 -11.49
CA LEU A 115 10.19 8.40 -12.41
C LEU A 115 11.68 8.02 -12.43
N GLN A 116 12.30 7.85 -11.26
CA GLN A 116 13.69 7.41 -11.16
C GLN A 116 13.91 6.03 -11.81
N GLN A 117 12.99 5.10 -11.62
CA GLN A 117 13.09 3.74 -12.15
C GLN A 117 13.09 3.71 -13.69
N ILE A 118 12.39 4.63 -14.34
CA ILE A 118 12.40 4.76 -15.81
C ILE A 118 13.57 5.63 -16.34
N GLY A 119 14.45 6.08 -15.44
CA GLY A 119 15.64 6.87 -15.79
C GLY A 119 15.42 8.38 -15.85
N GLU A 120 14.31 8.88 -15.32
CA GLU A 120 14.03 10.31 -15.26
C GLU A 120 14.65 10.98 -14.02
N ASP A 121 15.04 12.25 -14.15
CA ASP A 121 15.42 13.10 -13.01
C ASP A 121 14.16 13.78 -12.46
N PRO A 122 13.67 13.39 -11.26
CA PRO A 122 12.48 14.01 -10.68
C PRO A 122 12.69 15.48 -10.27
N ASN A 123 13.93 15.96 -10.16
CA ASN A 123 14.22 17.34 -9.80
C ASN A 123 14.31 18.28 -11.00
N ARG A 124 14.07 17.81 -12.23
CA ARG A 124 14.03 18.70 -13.39
C ARG A 124 12.77 19.58 -13.32
N PRO A 125 12.83 20.85 -13.76
CA PRO A 125 11.72 21.80 -13.60
C PRO A 125 10.38 21.30 -14.18
N GLU A 126 10.41 20.49 -15.24
CA GLU A 126 9.20 19.96 -15.87
C GLU A 126 8.54 18.81 -15.08
N LEU A 127 9.27 18.18 -14.17
CA LEU A 127 8.79 17.04 -13.37
C LEU A 127 8.65 17.31 -11.89
N GLU A 128 9.14 18.44 -11.38
CA GLU A 128 9.13 18.77 -9.95
C GLU A 128 7.73 18.65 -9.33
N ASP A 129 6.70 19.13 -10.03
CA ASP A 129 5.30 19.05 -9.62
C ASP A 129 4.60 17.73 -9.99
N THR A 130 5.23 16.87 -10.80
CA THR A 130 4.60 15.66 -11.34
C THR A 130 4.13 14.69 -10.26
N PRO A 131 4.90 14.40 -9.19
CA PRO A 131 4.44 13.53 -8.11
C PRO A 131 3.08 13.95 -7.53
N ARG A 132 2.97 15.23 -7.14
CA ARG A 132 1.74 15.83 -6.62
C ARG A 132 0.58 15.77 -7.62
N GLN A 133 0.85 16.10 -8.89
CA GLN A 133 -0.17 16.05 -9.94
C GLN A 133 -0.71 14.63 -10.17
N VAL A 134 0.16 13.62 -10.19
CA VAL A 134 -0.26 12.22 -10.35
C VAL A 134 -1.14 11.76 -9.19
N VAL A 135 -0.77 12.09 -7.94
CA VAL A 135 -1.58 11.77 -6.76
C VAL A 135 -2.95 12.45 -6.83
N GLN A 136 -3.00 13.73 -7.22
CA GLN A 136 -4.27 14.45 -7.42
C GLN A 136 -5.13 13.81 -8.52
N CYS A 137 -4.54 13.48 -9.67
CA CYS A 137 -5.26 12.82 -10.76
C CYS A 137 -5.82 11.45 -10.34
N TRP A 138 -5.09 10.70 -9.51
CA TRP A 138 -5.56 9.44 -8.95
C TRP A 138 -6.77 9.65 -8.03
N ASP A 139 -6.71 10.66 -7.17
CA ASP A 139 -7.81 11.02 -6.29
C ASP A 139 -9.08 11.44 -7.05
N ASP A 140 -8.91 12.24 -8.10
CA ASP A 140 -10.00 12.69 -8.96
C ASP A 140 -10.63 11.52 -9.73
N LEU A 141 -9.80 10.69 -10.37
CA LEU A 141 -10.23 9.54 -11.18
C LEU A 141 -11.03 8.52 -10.36
N PHE A 142 -10.65 8.33 -9.10
CA PHE A 142 -11.23 7.32 -8.21
C PHE A 142 -12.14 7.91 -7.12
N SER A 143 -12.44 9.21 -7.19
CA SER A 143 -13.35 9.91 -6.28
C SER A 143 -14.73 9.24 -6.18
N GLY A 144 -15.17 8.58 -7.26
CA GLY A 144 -16.42 7.83 -7.33
C GLY A 144 -16.55 6.70 -6.28
N TYR A 145 -15.44 6.13 -5.79
CA TYR A 145 -15.48 5.09 -4.76
C TYR A 145 -15.81 5.62 -3.36
N ARG A 146 -15.93 6.94 -3.18
CA ARG A 146 -16.31 7.57 -1.91
C ARG A 146 -17.81 7.56 -1.67
N TYR A 147 -18.61 7.36 -2.72
CA TYR A 147 -20.06 7.34 -2.64
C TYR A 147 -20.55 5.92 -2.34
N ALA A 148 -21.62 5.79 -1.54
CA ALA A 148 -22.31 4.52 -1.44
C ALA A 148 -22.95 4.17 -2.79
N ALA A 149 -23.13 2.87 -3.07
CA ALA A 149 -23.72 2.43 -4.34
C ALA A 149 -25.11 3.06 -4.59
N ASP A 150 -25.87 3.26 -3.51
CA ASP A 150 -27.20 3.88 -3.55
C ASP A 150 -27.10 5.39 -3.88
N ASP A 151 -26.10 6.10 -3.36
CA ASP A 151 -25.87 7.53 -3.66
C ASP A 151 -25.52 7.76 -5.14
N VAL A 152 -24.75 6.83 -5.73
CA VAL A 152 -24.39 6.89 -7.16
C VAL A 152 -25.62 6.61 -8.03
N ALA A 153 -26.47 5.67 -7.64
CA ALA A 153 -27.70 5.36 -8.35
C ALA A 153 -28.68 6.55 -8.36
N ASP A 154 -28.80 7.26 -7.24
CA ASP A 154 -29.63 8.46 -7.12
C ASP A 154 -29.08 9.63 -7.95
N LEU A 155 -27.76 9.82 -7.96
CA LEU A 155 -27.10 10.84 -8.78
C LEU A 155 -27.32 10.59 -10.28
N LEU A 156 -27.15 9.35 -10.75
CA LEU A 156 -27.37 9.00 -12.16
C LEU A 156 -28.84 9.10 -12.55
N SER A 157 -29.75 8.73 -11.65
CA SER A 157 -31.20 8.83 -11.88
C SER A 157 -31.67 10.29 -11.97
N SER A 158 -31.11 11.18 -11.15
CA SER A 158 -31.41 12.62 -11.23
C SER A 158 -30.82 13.30 -12.47
N ALA A 159 -29.63 12.89 -12.92
CA ALA A 159 -29.04 13.37 -14.17
C ALA A 159 -29.81 12.92 -15.41
N ALA A 160 -30.33 11.69 -15.41
CA ALA A 160 -31.20 11.17 -16.47
C ALA A 160 -32.60 11.84 -16.48
N ALA A 161 -32.99 12.50 -15.39
CA ALA A 161 -34.26 13.20 -15.25
C ALA A 161 -34.21 14.68 -15.66
N ALA A 162 -33.12 15.15 -16.31
CA ALA A 162 -33.09 16.49 -16.90
C ALA A 162 -34.29 16.66 -17.86
N PRO A 163 -35.05 17.78 -17.76
CA PRO A 163 -36.34 17.89 -18.42
C PRO A 163 -36.18 17.83 -19.94
N ALA A 164 -37.01 16.99 -20.57
CA ALA A 164 -37.22 16.92 -22.01
C ALA A 164 -37.71 18.28 -22.53
N GLY A 165 -36.78 19.19 -22.82
CA GLY A 165 -37.08 20.57 -23.18
C GLY A 165 -35.87 21.28 -23.79
N VAL A 166 -35.10 20.59 -24.63
CA VAL A 166 -34.22 21.27 -25.60
C VAL A 166 -34.91 21.15 -26.95
N GLU A 167 -35.67 22.18 -27.32
CA GLU A 167 -36.13 22.33 -28.71
C GLU A 167 -34.90 22.41 -29.61
N THR A 168 -34.77 21.43 -30.49
CA THR A 168 -33.79 21.47 -31.56
C THR A 168 -34.36 22.34 -32.67
N GLU A 169 -34.00 23.63 -32.71
CA GLU A 169 -34.24 24.45 -33.90
C GLU A 169 -33.37 23.91 -35.05
N SER A 170 -33.99 23.15 -35.96
CA SER A 170 -33.39 22.82 -37.25
C SER A 170 -33.34 24.09 -38.09
N ARG A 171 -32.15 24.72 -38.17
CA ARG A 171 -31.87 25.70 -39.22
C ARG A 171 -31.73 24.97 -40.55
N GLU A 172 -32.78 24.95 -41.36
CA GLU A 172 -32.67 24.65 -42.78
C GLU A 172 -31.90 25.78 -43.48
N GLY A 173 -30.57 25.64 -43.53
CA GLY A 173 -29.71 26.44 -44.38
C GLY A 173 -29.75 25.91 -45.82
N MET A 174 -30.54 26.55 -46.67
CA MET A 174 -30.59 26.32 -48.11
C MET A 174 -29.21 26.59 -48.75
N PHE A 175 -28.54 25.54 -49.23
CA PHE A 175 -27.31 25.66 -50.01
C PHE A 175 -27.68 25.76 -51.50
N VAL A 176 -27.58 26.96 -52.08
CA VAL A 176 -27.68 27.17 -53.53
C VAL A 176 -26.29 26.94 -54.12
N ILE A 177 -26.15 25.91 -54.95
CA ILE A 177 -24.95 25.70 -55.77
C ILE A 177 -25.24 26.28 -57.16
N SER A 178 -24.63 27.41 -57.47
CA SER A 178 -24.62 27.98 -58.83
C SER A 178 -23.56 27.26 -59.65
N GLY A 179 -23.94 26.79 -60.84
CA GLY A 179 -23.04 26.17 -61.83
C GLY A 179 -22.23 27.18 -62.65
#